data_AF-A0A7X8IP00-F1
#
_entry.id   AF-A0A7X8IP00-F1
#
_cell.length_a   1.000
_cell.length_b   1.000
_cell.length_c   1.000
_cell.angle_alpha   90.00
_cell.angle_beta   90.00
_cell.angle_gamma   90.00
#
_symmetry.space_group_name_H-M   'P 1'
#
loop_
_entity.id
_entity.type
_entity.pdbx_description
1 polymer ?
#
loop_
_entity_poly.entity_id
_entity_poly.type
_entity_poly.pdbx_seq_one_letter_code
_entity_poly.pdbx_strand_id
1 'polypeptide(L)'
;MEEGMSLKFQYNKISQLNLQKQLNIRQNALPTLKNKESALRFEVKKARDAANALDTKISERSQQIEEFFKLWVEFDPSLIQIEEVQIKTRKIAGVKTPELEHISYSIREFDMFIAPSWWLDGIDTL
;
A
#
# COMPACT_ATOMS: atom_id res chain seq x y z
N MET A 1 -15.54 25.61 6.16
CA MET A 1 -16.37 25.88 7.36
C MET A 1 -15.43 26.34 8.45
N GLU A 2 -15.07 27.62 8.45
CA GLU A 2 -14.35 28.22 9.57
C GLU A 2 -15.39 28.54 10.65
N GLU A 3 -15.40 27.76 11.73
CA GLU A 3 -16.04 28.20 12.97
C GLU A 3 -15.22 29.38 13.52
N GLY A 4 -15.58 30.59 13.06
CA GLY A 4 -14.96 31.83 13.50
C GLY A 4 -15.08 31.99 15.01
N MET A 5 -13.94 32.23 15.68
CA MET A 5 -13.87 32.48 17.12
C MET A 5 -14.87 33.56 17.55
N SER A 6 -15.95 33.17 18.22
CA SER A 6 -16.85 34.11 18.90
C SER A 6 -16.20 34.62 20.21
N LEU A 7 -15.19 35.47 20.10
CA LEU A 7 -14.56 36.12 21.25
C LEU A 7 -15.50 37.23 21.78
N LYS A 8 -16.18 36.97 22.89
CA LYS A 8 -16.92 38.01 23.64
C LYS A 8 -15.91 38.90 24.37
N PHE A 9 -15.64 40.07 23.80
CA PHE A 9 -14.78 41.07 24.42
C PHE A 9 -15.52 41.85 25.50
N GLN A 10 -14.95 41.89 26.70
CA GLN A 10 -15.36 42.79 27.77
C GLN A 10 -14.13 43.64 28.16
N TYR A 11 -14.33 44.93 28.42
CA TYR A 11 -13.24 45.85 28.76
C TYR A 11 -13.03 45.98 30.26
N ASN A 12 -13.09 44.86 30.99
CA ASN A 12 -12.80 44.84 32.42
C ASN A 12 -11.38 44.28 32.67
N LYS A 13 -10.72 44.76 33.72
CA LYS A 13 -9.32 44.39 34.04
C LYS A 13 -9.10 42.88 34.16
N ILE A 14 -10.08 42.17 34.73
CA ILE A 14 -10.01 40.72 34.97
C ILE A 14 -10.09 39.93 33.65
N SER A 15 -11.01 40.30 32.75
CA SER A 15 -11.19 39.66 31.44
C SER A 15 -9.98 39.88 30.53
N GLN A 16 -9.39 41.08 30.53
CA GLN A 16 -8.15 41.36 29.79
C GLN A 16 -7.00 40.47 30.29
N LEU A 17 -6.87 40.32 31.60
CA LEU A 17 -5.84 39.46 32.21
C LEU A 17 -6.04 37.98 31.85
N ASN A 18 -7.30 37.51 31.82
CA ASN A 18 -7.63 36.14 31.39
C ASN A 18 -7.36 35.92 29.90
N LEU A 19 -7.73 36.86 29.03
CA LEU A 19 -7.43 36.80 27.60
C LEU A 19 -5.92 36.74 27.35
N GLN A 20 -5.13 37.55 28.08
CA GLN A 20 -3.67 37.56 27.98
C GLN A 20 -3.05 36.24 28.44
N LYS A 21 -3.56 35.64 29.52
CA LYS A 21 -3.14 34.30 29.97
C LYS A 21 -3.43 33.24 28.92
N GLN A 22 -4.65 33.22 28.37
CA GLN A 22 -5.02 32.26 27.33
C GLN A 22 -4.19 32.42 26.05
N LEU A 23 -3.87 33.66 25.68
CA LEU A 23 -3.03 33.96 24.52
C LEU A 23 -1.60 33.46 24.73
N ASN A 24 -1.00 33.69 25.89
CA ASN A 24 0.33 33.16 26.24
C ASN A 24 0.37 31.62 26.19
N ILE A 25 -0.65 30.95 26.75
CA ILE A 25 -0.72 29.48 26.71
C ILE A 25 -0.74 28.98 25.27
N ARG A 26 -1.56 29.59 24.39
CA ARG A 26 -1.65 29.21 22.98
C ARG A 26 -0.37 29.51 22.20
N GLN A 27 0.26 30.65 22.46
CA GLN A 27 1.55 31.03 21.85
C GLN A 27 2.65 30.05 22.22
N ASN A 28 2.69 29.59 23.47
CA ASN A 28 3.67 28.59 23.91
C ASN A 28 3.37 27.19 23.35
N ALA A 29 2.10 26.84 23.14
CA ALA A 29 1.70 25.55 22.57
C ALA A 29 1.90 25.48 21.04
N LEU A 30 1.76 26.59 20.32
CA LEU A 30 1.93 26.71 18.86
C LEU A 30 3.19 26.04 18.28
N PRO A 31 4.41 26.27 18.82
CA PRO A 31 5.62 25.61 18.30
C PRO A 31 5.56 24.09 18.44
N THR A 32 5.00 23.57 19.55
CA THR A 32 4.88 22.12 19.74
C THR A 32 3.90 21.49 18.75
N LEU A 33 2.80 22.19 18.42
CA LEU A 33 1.83 21.74 17.41
C LEU A 33 2.44 21.76 16.01
N LYS A 34 3.18 22.82 15.65
CA LYS A 34 3.89 22.90 14.36
C LYS A 34 4.90 21.77 14.20
N ASN A 35 5.64 21.44 15.26
CA ASN A 35 6.62 20.35 15.23
C ASN A 35 5.93 18.99 15.01
N LYS A 36 4.83 18.73 15.71
CA LYS A 36 4.02 17.52 15.53
C LYS A 36 3.44 17.42 14.11
N GLU A 37 2.90 18.52 13.59
CA GLU A 37 2.40 18.57 12.22
C GLU A 37 3.51 18.29 11.20
N SER A 38 4.69 18.87 11.38
CA SER A 38 5.83 18.67 10.49
C SER A 38 6.31 17.22 10.50
N ALA A 39 6.34 16.58 11.67
CA ALA A 39 6.64 15.15 11.81
C ALA A 39 5.61 14.28 11.07
N LEU A 40 4.32 14.55 11.25
CA LEU A 40 3.25 13.83 10.56
C LEU A 40 3.32 14.03 9.04
N ARG A 41 3.58 15.25 8.56
CA ARG A 41 3.76 15.53 7.13
C ARG A 41 4.93 14.73 6.55
N PHE A 42 6.03 14.59 7.30
CA PHE A 42 7.17 13.79 6.87
C PHE A 42 6.82 12.30 6.78
N GLU A 43 6.11 11.75 7.77
CA GLU A 43 5.65 10.35 7.74
C GLU A 43 4.70 10.08 6.56
N VAL A 44 3.72 10.97 6.33
CA VAL A 44 2.80 10.87 5.19
C VAL A 44 3.56 10.90 3.87
N LYS A 45 4.55 11.80 3.75
CA LYS A 45 5.40 11.85 2.55
C LYS A 45 6.16 10.54 2.35
N LYS A 46 6.81 10.02 3.39
CA LYS A 46 7.55 8.75 3.33
C LYS A 46 6.65 7.58 2.94
N ALA A 47 5.43 7.50 3.48
CA ALA A 47 4.47 6.46 3.13
C ALA A 47 4.03 6.58 1.67
N ARG A 48 3.81 7.80 1.18
CA ARG A 48 3.45 8.06 -0.22
C ARG A 48 4.59 7.71 -1.18
N ASP A 49 5.83 8.05 -0.82
CA ASP A 49 7.01 7.70 -1.62
C ASP A 49 7.21 6.18 -1.68
N ALA A 50 6.97 5.47 -0.56
CA ALA A 50 7.01 4.01 -0.53
C ALA A 50 5.91 3.35 -1.38
N ALA A 51 4.69 3.89 -1.35
CA ALA A 51 3.59 3.43 -2.20
C ALA A 51 3.93 3.61 -3.68
N ASN A 52 4.40 4.80 -4.07
CA ASN A 52 4.82 5.08 -5.44
C ASN A 52 5.95 4.12 -5.90
N ALA A 53 6.91 3.81 -5.03
CA ALA A 53 7.99 2.87 -5.36
C ALA A 53 7.51 1.41 -5.53
N LEU A 54 6.44 1.03 -4.84
CA LEU A 54 5.80 -0.28 -5.06
C LEU A 54 5.00 -0.28 -6.37
N ASP A 55 4.27 0.80 -6.67
CA ASP A 55 3.54 0.95 -7.92
C ASP A 55 4.47 0.89 -9.14
N THR A 56 5.65 1.53 -9.07
CA THR A 56 6.64 1.45 -10.15
C THR A 56 7.15 0.02 -10.34
N LYS A 57 7.44 -0.71 -9.24
CA LYS A 57 7.86 -2.12 -9.33
C LYS A 57 6.78 -3.03 -9.92
N ILE A 58 5.51 -2.79 -9.57
CA ILE A 58 4.37 -3.51 -10.14
C ILE A 58 4.26 -3.22 -11.63
N SER A 59 4.42 -1.95 -12.04
CA SER A 59 4.40 -1.55 -13.45
C SER A 59 5.54 -2.21 -14.25
N GLU A 60 6.75 -2.23 -13.71
CA GLU A 60 7.92 -2.87 -14.34
C GLU A 60 7.71 -4.38 -14.50
N ARG A 61 7.24 -5.07 -13.44
CA ARG A 61 6.90 -6.49 -13.48
C ARG A 61 5.78 -6.77 -14.48
N SER A 62 4.75 -5.92 -14.53
CA SER A 62 3.64 -6.06 -15.47
C SER A 62 4.11 -5.94 -16.92
N GLN A 63 4.99 -4.98 -17.23
CA GLN A 63 5.54 -4.82 -18.58
C GLN A 63 6.38 -6.03 -19.01
N GLN A 64 7.19 -6.59 -18.10
CA GLN A 64 7.95 -7.82 -18.39
C GLN A 64 7.01 -8.97 -18.76
N ILE A 65 5.89 -9.11 -18.03
CA ILE A 65 4.88 -10.14 -18.29
C ILE A 65 4.09 -9.85 -19.58
N GLU A 66 3.86 -8.58 -19.93
CA GLU A 66 3.14 -8.17 -21.15
C GLU A 66 3.83 -8.64 -22.45
N GLU A 67 5.16 -8.75 -22.45
CA GLU A 67 5.90 -9.36 -23.57
C GLU A 67 5.56 -10.84 -23.74
N PHE A 68 5.45 -11.58 -22.63
CA PHE A 68 5.04 -12.99 -22.62
C PHE A 68 3.55 -13.19 -22.94
N PHE A 69 2.68 -12.20 -22.66
CA PHE A 69 1.26 -12.27 -23.03
C PHE A 69 1.01 -12.39 -24.53
N LYS A 70 1.89 -11.83 -25.38
CA LYS A 70 1.76 -12.00 -26.85
C LYS A 70 2.05 -13.43 -27.29
N LEU A 71 2.92 -14.12 -26.56
CA LEU A 71 3.29 -15.52 -26.77
C LEU A 71 2.23 -16.49 -26.21
N TRP A 72 1.34 -16.00 -25.33
CA TRP A 72 0.25 -16.76 -24.73
C TRP A 72 -0.72 -17.38 -25.74
N VAL A 73 -0.79 -16.87 -26.98
CA VAL A 73 -1.62 -17.46 -28.05
C VAL A 73 -1.13 -18.86 -28.45
N GLU A 74 0.16 -19.14 -28.29
CA GLU A 74 0.79 -20.44 -28.57
C GLU A 74 0.88 -21.33 -27.33
N PHE A 75 0.37 -20.88 -26.18
CA PHE A 75 0.40 -21.62 -24.93
C PHE A 75 -0.61 -22.77 -24.97
N ASP A 76 -0.17 -24.00 -24.70
CA ASP A 76 -1.07 -25.13 -24.47
C ASP A 76 -1.55 -25.11 -23.00
N PRO A 77 -2.83 -24.81 -22.73
CA PRO A 77 -3.35 -24.74 -21.36
C PRO A 77 -3.34 -26.10 -20.64
N SER A 78 -3.05 -27.20 -21.32
CA SER A 78 -2.86 -28.51 -20.70
C SER A 78 -1.47 -28.73 -20.10
N LEU A 79 -0.52 -27.82 -20.35
CA LEU A 79 0.87 -27.90 -19.89
C LEU A 79 1.01 -27.74 -18.37
N ILE A 80 0.22 -26.83 -17.77
CA ILE A 80 0.25 -26.52 -16.35
C ILE A 80 -1.11 -26.83 -15.74
N GLN A 81 -1.13 -27.77 -14.79
CA GLN A 81 -2.33 -28.12 -14.05
C GLN A 81 -2.14 -27.77 -12.57
N ILE A 82 -3.11 -27.03 -12.01
CA ILE A 82 -3.13 -26.74 -10.57
C ILE A 82 -3.65 -28.00 -9.86
N GLU A 83 -2.80 -28.64 -9.06
CA GLU A 83 -3.18 -29.86 -8.32
C GLU A 83 -3.91 -29.51 -7.03
N GLU A 84 -3.33 -28.62 -6.23
CA GLU A 84 -3.85 -28.30 -4.91
C GLU A 84 -3.61 -26.83 -4.57
N VAL A 85 -4.66 -26.16 -4.09
CA VAL A 85 -4.58 -24.79 -3.56
C VAL A 85 -4.78 -24.87 -2.05
N GLN A 86 -3.72 -24.65 -1.28
CA GLN A 86 -3.78 -24.68 0.18
C GLN A 86 -4.14 -23.29 0.72
N ILE A 87 -5.38 -23.17 1.22
CA ILE A 87 -5.91 -21.95 1.82
C ILE A 87 -6.01 -22.16 3.33
N LYS A 88 -5.18 -21.47 4.12
CA LYS A 88 -5.29 -21.47 5.57
C LYS A 88 -6.11 -20.27 6.04
N THR A 89 -6.96 -20.49 7.03
CA THR A 89 -7.72 -19.38 7.63
C THR A 89 -6.96 -18.82 8.82
N ARG A 90 -6.48 -17.57 8.71
CA ARG A 90 -5.81 -16.87 9.81
C ARG A 90 -6.74 -15.82 10.42
N LYS A 91 -6.70 -15.66 11.74
CA LYS A 91 -7.42 -14.55 12.40
C LYS A 91 -6.56 -13.30 12.37
N ILE A 92 -6.98 -12.31 11.61
CA ILE A 92 -6.38 -10.97 11.59
C ILE A 92 -7.40 -10.01 12.20
N ALA A 93 -7.05 -9.34 13.29
CA ALA A 93 -7.91 -8.39 14.00
C ALA A 93 -9.34 -8.93 14.33
N GLY A 94 -9.45 -10.21 14.68
CA GLY A 94 -10.73 -10.85 15.03
C GLY A 94 -11.55 -11.38 13.86
N VAL A 95 -11.17 -11.09 12.61
CA VAL A 95 -11.81 -11.60 11.40
C VAL A 95 -11.08 -12.85 10.91
N LYS A 96 -11.83 -13.89 10.55
CA LYS A 96 -11.30 -15.08 9.88
C LYS A 96 -11.02 -14.72 8.42
N THR A 97 -9.76 -14.55 8.08
CA THR A 97 -9.33 -14.20 6.72
C THR A 97 -8.67 -15.43 6.07
N PRO A 98 -9.14 -15.87 4.90
CA PRO A 98 -8.44 -16.88 4.13
C PRO A 98 -7.14 -16.28 3.57
N GLU A 99 -6.01 -16.91 3.85
CA GLU A 99 -4.69 -16.55 3.34
C GLU A 99 -4.22 -17.71 2.44
N LEU A 100 -3.78 -17.36 1.24
CA LEU A 100 -3.27 -18.32 0.26
C LEU A 100 -1.83 -18.66 0.65
N GLU A 101 -1.59 -19.90 1.06
CA GLU A 101 -0.29 -20.31 1.61
C GLU A 101 0.61 -20.92 0.52
N HIS A 102 0.07 -21.88 -0.23
CA HIS A 102 0.82 -22.55 -1.28
C HIS A 102 -0.10 -23.02 -2.40
N ILE A 103 0.38 -22.94 -3.64
CA ILE A 103 -0.25 -23.53 -4.81
C ILE A 103 0.72 -24.58 -5.34
N SER A 104 0.26 -25.84 -5.39
CA SER A 104 0.99 -26.95 -5.98
C SER A 104 0.67 -27.03 -7.48
N TYR A 105 1.69 -26.93 -8.32
CA TYR A 105 1.58 -27.02 -9.77
C TYR A 105 2.16 -28.34 -10.26
N SER A 106 1.45 -29.02 -11.17
CA SER A 106 2.00 -30.14 -11.94
C SER A 106 2.20 -29.69 -13.39
N ILE A 107 3.44 -29.82 -13.87
CA ILE A 107 3.81 -29.54 -15.25
C ILE A 107 3.81 -30.87 -16.01
N ARG A 108 3.06 -30.97 -17.12
CA ARG A 108 3.10 -32.18 -17.96
C ARG A 108 4.41 -32.27 -18.72
N GLU A 109 4.88 -33.49 -18.96
CA GLU A 109 6.04 -33.72 -19.83
C GLU A 109 5.72 -33.21 -21.24
N PHE A 110 6.55 -32.28 -21.72
CA PHE A 110 6.50 -31.77 -23.08
C PHE A 110 7.82 -32.01 -23.79
N ASP A 111 7.77 -32.19 -25.10
CA ASP A 111 8.97 -32.40 -25.90
C ASP A 111 9.68 -31.06 -26.14
N MET A 112 10.85 -30.89 -25.53
CA MET A 112 11.69 -29.69 -25.63
C MET A 112 12.16 -29.40 -27.06
N PHE A 113 12.10 -30.38 -27.98
CA PHE A 113 12.48 -30.19 -29.38
C PHE A 113 11.36 -29.63 -30.24
N ILE A 114 10.11 -29.76 -29.80
CA ILE A 114 8.91 -29.31 -30.52
C ILE A 114 8.34 -28.06 -29.85
N ALA A 115 8.49 -27.96 -28.53
CA ALA A 115 7.99 -26.84 -27.74
C ALA A 115 8.73 -25.52 -28.06
N PRO A 116 8.01 -24.38 -28.06
CA PRO A 116 8.62 -23.07 -28.17
C PRO A 116 9.64 -22.82 -27.06
N SER A 117 10.78 -22.18 -27.38
CA SER A 117 11.87 -21.95 -26.42
C SER A 117 11.45 -21.11 -25.20
N TRP A 118 10.42 -20.28 -25.34
CA TRP A 118 9.91 -19.41 -24.28
C TRP A 118 9.08 -20.13 -23.21
N TRP A 119 8.69 -21.40 -23.42
CA TRP A 119 7.97 -22.19 -22.39
C TRP A 119 8.82 -22.43 -21.14
N LEU A 120 10.13 -22.62 -21.30
CA LEU A 120 11.04 -22.79 -20.16
C LEU A 120 11.13 -21.51 -19.33
N ASP A 121 11.31 -20.36 -20.00
CA ASP A 121 11.34 -19.06 -19.35
C ASP A 121 10.01 -18.76 -18.63
N GLY A 122 8.88 -19.13 -19.24
CA GLY A 122 7.55 -18.95 -18.64
C GLY A 122 7.33 -19.84 -17.40
N ILE A 123 7.78 -21.10 -17.43
CA ILE A 123 7.69 -22.02 -16.29
C ILE A 123 8.56 -21.57 -15.12
N ASP A 124 9.77 -21.06 -15.40
CA ASP A 124 10.69 -20.56 -14.36
C ASP A 124 10.17 -19.27 -13.68
N THR A 125 9.22 -18.56 -14.28
CA THR A 125 8.61 -17.35 -13.69
C THR A 125 7.41 -17.60 -12.76
N LEU A 126 6.90 -18.84 -12.67
CA LEU A 126 5.82 -19.25 -11.77
C LEU A 126 6.27 -19.41 -10.32
#